data_AF-A0A2S9XKK7-F1
#
_entry.id   AF-A0A2S9XKK7-F1
#
_cell.length_a   1.000
_cell.length_b   1.000
_cell.length_c   1.000
_cell.angle_alpha   90.00
_cell.angle_beta   90.00
_cell.angle_gamma   90.00
#
_symmetry.space_group_name_H-M   'P 1'
#
loop_
_entity.id
_entity.type
_entity.pdbx_description
1 polymer ?
#
loop_
_entity_poly.entity_id
_entity_poly.type
_entity_poly.pdbx_seq_one_letter_code
_entity_poly.pdbx_strand_id
1 'polypeptide(L)'
;MGDRLERGPAVRGVGLGVCALAPVLASCGAGDETPPELESARFEDASTVVLRFSEPLAPVDEVDPSSHFRLGVAFALDEFGYTVYYDLSRHLYSVPGQGDAADVWERHGLTIVATIEPGEDPAELRLSLSYPLNPYTCETLAEAAALDIPGGIHLHYAQAAHPRVVDVAGNPLADIAGWWLPEALSTIEDGAFPAMADARMPIPCPEF
;
A
#
# COMPACT_ATOMS: atom_id res chain seq x y z
N MET A 1 -49.02 -5.46 -33.99
CA MET A 1 -49.66 -6.65 -34.61
C MET A 1 -48.61 -7.30 -35.50
N GLY A 2 -47.99 -8.38 -35.04
CA GLY A 2 -46.88 -9.03 -35.76
C GLY A 2 -45.87 -9.69 -34.81
N ASP A 3 -46.36 -10.67 -34.05
CA ASP A 3 -45.56 -11.66 -33.31
C ASP A 3 -44.70 -12.49 -34.27
N ARG A 4 -43.42 -12.71 -33.94
CA ARG A 4 -42.70 -13.91 -34.41
C ARG A 4 -41.54 -14.27 -33.47
N LEU A 5 -41.83 -15.18 -32.56
CA LEU A 5 -40.87 -15.93 -31.76
C LEU A 5 -40.29 -17.06 -32.61
N GLU A 6 -38.98 -17.04 -32.88
CA GLU A 6 -38.26 -18.18 -33.43
C GLU A 6 -37.56 -18.96 -32.31
N ARG A 7 -37.94 -20.24 -32.17
CA ARG A 7 -37.31 -21.22 -31.27
C ARG A 7 -36.13 -21.88 -31.98
N GLY A 8 -34.93 -21.72 -31.43
CA GLY A 8 -33.74 -22.49 -31.80
C GLY A 8 -33.55 -23.74 -30.93
N PRO A 9 -32.82 -24.76 -31.42
CA PRO A 9 -32.84 -26.12 -30.90
C PRO A 9 -32.00 -26.32 -29.63
N ALA A 10 -32.47 -27.25 -28.80
CA ALA A 10 -31.80 -27.74 -27.61
C ALA A 10 -30.51 -28.50 -27.94
N VAL A 11 -29.38 -28.03 -27.43
CA VAL A 11 -28.12 -28.78 -27.44
C VAL A 11 -27.98 -29.49 -26.09
N ARG A 12 -28.24 -30.80 -26.10
CA ARG A 12 -27.88 -31.73 -25.03
C ARG A 12 -26.38 -32.05 -25.15
N GLY A 13 -25.60 -31.62 -24.18
CA GLY A 13 -24.22 -32.04 -23.96
C GLY A 13 -23.98 -32.26 -22.49
N VAL A 14 -24.50 -33.36 -21.94
CA VAL A 14 -24.19 -33.81 -20.57
C VAL A 14 -22.82 -34.49 -20.63
N GLY A 15 -21.77 -33.69 -20.57
CA GLY A 15 -20.44 -34.17 -20.23
C GLY A 15 -20.39 -34.34 -18.72
N LEU A 16 -20.60 -35.56 -18.24
CA LEU A 16 -20.24 -35.98 -16.88
C LEU A 16 -18.71 -35.99 -16.78
N GLY A 17 -18.12 -34.80 -16.69
CA GLY A 17 -16.77 -34.61 -16.21
C GLY A 17 -16.76 -34.98 -14.74
N VAL A 18 -16.27 -36.17 -14.45
CA VAL A 18 -15.93 -36.61 -13.10
C VAL A 18 -14.94 -35.58 -12.55
N CYS A 19 -15.43 -34.63 -11.74
CA CYS A 19 -14.55 -33.92 -10.83
C CYS A 19 -13.95 -34.99 -9.93
N ALA A 20 -12.71 -35.36 -10.22
CA ALA A 20 -11.85 -36.05 -9.28
C ALA A 20 -11.71 -35.11 -8.08
N LEU A 21 -12.61 -35.29 -7.11
CA LEU A 21 -12.51 -34.75 -5.78
C LEU A 21 -11.28 -35.38 -5.15
N ALA A 22 -10.10 -34.80 -5.42
CA ALA A 22 -8.96 -35.02 -4.57
C ALA A 22 -9.36 -34.44 -3.20
N PRO A 23 -9.42 -35.25 -2.13
CA PRO A 23 -9.58 -34.73 -0.80
C PRO A 23 -8.27 -34.03 -0.48
N VAL A 24 -8.16 -32.75 -0.81
CA VAL A 24 -7.29 -31.87 -0.05
C VAL A 24 -7.93 -31.89 1.32
N LEU A 25 -7.41 -32.74 2.19
CA LEU A 25 -7.68 -32.69 3.60
C LEU A 25 -7.22 -31.31 4.03
N ALA A 26 -8.14 -30.35 3.94
CA ALA A 26 -8.20 -29.19 4.77
C ALA A 26 -8.22 -29.74 6.19
N SER A 27 -7.03 -30.07 6.69
CA SER A 27 -6.73 -29.88 8.08
C SER A 27 -7.10 -28.42 8.32
N CYS A 28 -8.32 -28.20 8.82
CA CYS A 28 -8.61 -27.08 9.70
C CYS A 28 -7.63 -27.25 10.86
N GLY A 29 -6.36 -26.92 10.63
CA GLY A 29 -5.38 -26.76 11.68
C GLY A 29 -6.00 -25.82 12.69
N ALA A 30 -5.71 -26.06 13.97
CA ALA A 30 -6.10 -25.15 15.05
C ALA A 30 -6.05 -23.71 14.53
N GLY A 31 -7.22 -23.05 14.53
CA GLY A 31 -7.45 -21.83 13.77
C GLY A 31 -6.32 -20.86 14.01
N ASP A 32 -5.65 -20.46 12.93
CA ASP A 32 -4.71 -19.37 13.03
C ASP A 32 -5.49 -18.13 13.41
N GLU A 33 -5.17 -17.55 14.55
CA GLU A 33 -5.75 -16.32 15.06
C GLU A 33 -4.73 -15.17 15.01
N THR A 34 -3.56 -15.42 14.43
CA THR A 34 -2.48 -14.45 14.31
C THR A 34 -2.73 -13.60 13.07
N PRO A 35 -2.80 -12.26 13.17
CA PRO A 35 -2.86 -11.40 12.00
C PRO A 35 -1.56 -11.45 11.20
N PRO A 36 -1.61 -11.23 9.87
CA PRO A 36 -0.40 -11.04 9.08
C PRO A 36 0.33 -9.77 9.54
N GLU A 37 1.63 -9.87 9.75
CA GLU A 37 2.51 -8.76 10.12
C GLU A 37 3.36 -8.33 8.92
N LEU A 38 3.51 -7.02 8.70
CA LEU A 38 4.41 -6.50 7.67
C LEU A 38 5.87 -6.69 8.12
N GLU A 39 6.64 -7.50 7.39
CA GLU A 39 8.04 -7.79 7.69
C GLU A 39 9.02 -6.89 6.93
N SER A 40 8.69 -6.55 5.68
CA SER A 40 9.51 -5.66 4.87
C SER A 40 8.71 -4.94 3.80
N ALA A 41 9.22 -3.79 3.37
CA ALA A 41 8.72 -3.03 2.24
C ALA A 41 9.91 -2.51 1.42
N ARG A 42 9.83 -2.63 0.09
CA ARG A 42 10.86 -2.16 -0.84
C ARG A 42 10.22 -1.63 -2.11
N PHE A 43 10.85 -0.66 -2.76
CA PHE A 43 10.53 -0.40 -4.16
C PHE A 43 11.19 -1.47 -5.04
N GLU A 44 10.44 -2.01 -6.00
CA GLU A 44 11.02 -2.78 -7.11
C GLU A 44 11.52 -1.84 -8.22
N ASP A 45 10.73 -0.81 -8.50
CA ASP A 45 11.05 0.31 -9.36
C ASP A 45 10.36 1.58 -8.81
N ALA A 46 10.52 2.73 -9.46
CA ALA A 46 9.92 3.98 -8.98
C ALA A 46 8.38 3.95 -8.93
N SER A 47 7.71 3.03 -9.62
CA SER A 47 6.25 2.91 -9.68
C SER A 47 5.67 1.75 -8.87
N THR A 48 6.50 0.86 -8.33
CA THR A 48 6.02 -0.36 -7.68
C THR A 48 6.67 -0.58 -6.32
N VAL A 49 5.85 -0.71 -5.29
CA VAL A 49 6.28 -1.11 -3.94
C VAL A 49 5.88 -2.56 -3.70
N VAL A 50 6.83 -3.38 -3.24
CA VAL A 50 6.58 -4.76 -2.81
C VAL A 50 6.60 -4.82 -1.29
N LEU A 51 5.51 -5.30 -0.72
CA LEU A 51 5.35 -5.58 0.70
C LEU A 51 5.48 -7.09 0.92
N ARG A 52 6.16 -7.49 1.99
CA ARG A 52 6.25 -8.88 2.44
C ARG A 52 5.67 -9.02 3.84
N PHE A 53 4.84 -10.03 4.03
CA PHE A 53 4.17 -10.34 5.28
C PHE A 53 4.69 -11.64 5.90
N SER A 54 4.38 -11.83 7.18
CA SER A 54 4.72 -13.03 7.96
C SER A 54 4.08 -14.32 7.44
N GLU A 55 3.00 -14.20 6.66
CA GLU A 55 2.20 -15.33 6.19
C GLU A 55 1.47 -15.06 4.86
N PRO A 56 0.97 -16.11 4.18
CA PRO A 56 0.22 -15.99 2.93
C PRO A 56 -1.05 -15.15 3.05
N LEU A 57 -1.27 -14.28 2.07
CA LEU A 57 -2.47 -13.45 1.97
C LEU A 57 -3.60 -14.16 1.20
N ALA A 58 -4.85 -13.85 1.55
CA ALA A 58 -5.99 -14.17 0.71
C ALA A 58 -6.01 -13.30 -0.57
N PRO A 59 -6.81 -13.66 -1.59
CA PRO A 59 -6.98 -12.83 -2.78
C PRO A 59 -7.39 -11.39 -2.45
N VAL A 60 -6.79 -10.42 -3.14
CA VAL A 60 -6.95 -8.98 -2.88
C VAL A 60 -7.74 -8.26 -3.98
N ASP A 61 -8.32 -8.99 -4.94
CA ASP A 61 -8.94 -8.42 -6.15
C ASP A 61 -10.10 -7.46 -5.86
N GLU A 62 -10.73 -7.59 -4.68
CA GLU A 62 -11.86 -6.76 -4.28
C GLU A 62 -11.46 -5.58 -3.36
N VAL A 63 -10.22 -5.55 -2.85
CA VAL A 63 -9.75 -4.53 -1.90
C VAL A 63 -9.51 -3.20 -2.63
N ASP A 64 -10.14 -2.12 -2.17
CA ASP A 64 -9.93 -0.78 -2.74
C ASP A 64 -8.64 -0.15 -2.17
N PRO A 65 -7.57 -0.02 -2.97
CA PRO A 65 -6.31 0.49 -2.46
C PRO A 65 -6.41 1.93 -1.94
N SER A 66 -7.26 2.76 -2.55
CA SER A 66 -7.35 4.18 -2.22
C SER A 66 -8.00 4.44 -0.86
N SER A 67 -8.79 3.48 -0.37
CA SER A 67 -9.40 3.52 0.96
C SER A 67 -8.52 2.90 2.05
N HIS A 68 -7.46 2.18 1.66
CA HIS A 68 -6.68 1.33 2.57
C HIS A 68 -5.20 1.70 2.68
N PHE A 69 -4.58 2.26 1.65
CA PHE A 69 -3.15 2.51 1.61
C PHE A 69 -2.81 3.96 1.29
N ARG A 70 -1.74 4.46 1.93
CA ARG A 70 -1.15 5.76 1.64
C ARG A 70 0.36 5.71 1.83
N LEU A 71 1.10 6.39 0.98
CA LEU A 71 2.53 6.61 1.17
C LEU A 71 2.76 8.01 1.72
N GLY A 72 3.64 8.12 2.70
CA GLY A 72 4.07 9.39 3.29
C GLY A 72 5.58 9.48 3.40
N VAL A 73 6.07 10.67 3.68
CA VAL A 73 7.44 10.92 4.12
C VAL A 73 7.37 11.53 5.51
N ALA A 74 8.27 11.12 6.40
CA ALA A 74 8.36 11.72 7.71
C ALA A 74 9.80 12.13 8.04
N PHE A 75 9.96 13.21 8.79
CA PHE A 75 11.23 13.72 9.30
C PHE A 75 11.11 14.00 10.79
N ALA A 76 11.95 13.38 11.61
CA ALA A 76 12.08 13.71 13.04
C ALA A 76 13.05 14.88 13.18
N LEU A 77 12.54 16.03 13.64
CA LEU A 77 13.34 17.22 13.87
C LEU A 77 13.67 17.32 15.35
N ASP A 78 14.69 16.58 15.78
CA ASP A 78 15.05 16.43 17.20
C ASP A 78 15.34 17.78 17.88
N GLU A 79 15.91 18.76 17.17
CA GLU A 79 16.14 20.12 17.68
C GLU A 79 14.84 20.79 18.16
N PHE A 80 13.71 20.46 17.53
CA PHE A 80 12.41 21.02 17.86
C PHE A 80 11.49 20.04 18.61
N GLY A 81 11.92 18.79 18.78
CA GLY A 81 11.19 17.77 19.53
C GLY A 81 9.90 17.30 18.86
N TYR A 82 9.79 17.37 17.53
CA TYR A 82 8.62 16.90 16.79
C TYR A 82 8.98 16.16 15.50
N THR A 83 8.02 15.43 14.96
CA THR A 83 8.09 14.80 13.64
C THR A 83 7.11 15.48 12.70
N VAL A 84 7.57 15.82 11.49
CA VAL A 84 6.68 16.30 10.42
C VAL A 84 6.40 15.15 9.48
N TYR A 85 5.13 14.95 9.17
CA TYR A 85 4.65 13.99 8.19
C TYR A 85 4.13 14.72 6.97
N TYR A 86 4.45 14.21 5.79
CA TYR A 86 3.99 14.72 4.51
C TYR A 86 3.37 13.60 3.69
N ASP A 87 2.27 13.91 3.03
CA ASP A 87 1.59 12.97 2.16
C ASP A 87 2.16 13.01 0.75
N LEU A 88 2.69 11.89 0.26
CA LEU A 88 3.22 11.79 -1.10
C LEU A 88 2.15 11.88 -2.17
N SER A 89 0.87 11.68 -1.82
CA SER A 89 -0.21 11.94 -2.76
C SER A 89 -0.34 13.41 -3.11
N ARG A 90 0.34 14.31 -2.40
CA ARG A 90 0.20 15.75 -2.59
C ARG A 90 1.55 16.35 -2.92
N HIS A 91 1.53 17.29 -3.86
CA HIS A 91 2.72 18.03 -4.28
C HIS A 91 3.46 18.61 -3.08
N LEU A 92 4.70 18.20 -2.89
CA LEU A 92 5.66 18.82 -2.01
C LEU A 92 6.19 20.10 -2.67
N TYR A 93 5.35 21.13 -2.83
CA TYR A 93 5.81 22.43 -3.36
C TYR A 93 6.83 23.11 -2.42
N SER A 94 6.99 22.60 -1.20
CA SER A 94 7.84 23.16 -0.18
C SER A 94 8.15 22.11 0.90
N VAL A 95 8.98 21.12 0.59
CA VAL A 95 9.78 20.55 1.69
C VAL A 95 10.74 21.67 2.14
N PRO A 96 11.00 21.87 3.43
CA PRO A 96 11.96 22.87 3.89
C PRO A 96 13.29 22.69 3.15
N GLY A 97 13.63 23.62 2.24
CA GLY A 97 14.84 23.54 1.41
C GLY A 97 14.63 23.68 -0.11
N GLN A 98 13.43 23.50 -0.66
CA GLN A 98 13.20 23.65 -2.11
C GLN A 98 12.69 25.03 -2.55
N GLY A 99 13.34 25.57 -3.58
CA GLY A 99 13.30 26.98 -4.03
C GLY A 99 12.11 27.39 -4.92
N ASP A 100 12.22 28.65 -5.39
CA ASP A 100 11.18 29.52 -5.96
C ASP A 100 10.06 28.89 -6.81
N ALA A 101 8.82 29.22 -6.43
CA ALA A 101 7.55 28.83 -7.04
C ALA A 101 7.27 29.39 -8.46
N ALA A 102 8.31 29.68 -9.24
CA ALA A 102 8.19 30.34 -10.54
C ALA A 102 8.17 29.39 -11.75
N ASP A 103 8.54 28.12 -11.57
CA ASP A 103 8.53 27.18 -12.69
C ASP A 103 7.16 26.54 -12.90
N VAL A 104 6.61 26.76 -14.09
CA VAL A 104 5.29 26.33 -14.57
C VAL A 104 5.26 24.81 -14.89
N TRP A 105 6.32 24.10 -14.53
CA TRP A 105 6.57 22.73 -14.95
C TRP A 105 6.01 21.73 -13.94
N GLU A 106 5.05 20.99 -14.46
CA GLU A 106 4.66 19.64 -14.06
C GLU A 106 4.08 19.52 -12.65
N ARG A 107 2.80 19.90 -12.57
CA ARG A 107 1.86 19.23 -11.67
C ARG A 107 1.82 17.74 -12.02
N HIS A 108 2.81 16.96 -11.59
CA HIS A 108 2.69 15.50 -11.56
C HIS A 108 1.42 15.15 -10.79
N GLY A 109 0.67 14.16 -11.27
CA GLY A 109 -0.53 13.76 -10.56
C GLY A 109 -0.18 13.18 -9.19
N LEU A 110 -1.21 13.07 -8.35
CA LEU A 110 -1.10 12.60 -6.96
C LEU A 110 -0.43 11.21 -6.95
N THR A 111 0.68 11.01 -6.24
CA THR A 111 1.30 9.69 -6.03
C THR A 111 0.48 8.92 -4.98
N ILE A 112 -0.54 8.20 -5.45
CA ILE A 112 -1.39 7.33 -4.64
C ILE A 112 -1.12 5.87 -4.98
N VAL A 113 -1.50 4.96 -4.09
CA VAL A 113 -1.59 3.54 -4.43
C VAL A 113 -2.80 3.35 -5.34
N ALA A 114 -2.55 3.08 -6.61
CA ALA A 114 -3.57 2.99 -7.65
C ALA A 114 -4.13 1.58 -7.78
N THR A 115 -3.27 0.57 -7.69
CA THR A 115 -3.66 -0.86 -7.74
C THR A 115 -2.87 -1.67 -6.73
N ILE A 116 -3.43 -2.83 -6.38
CA ILE A 116 -2.77 -3.86 -5.59
C ILE A 116 -2.93 -5.20 -6.27
N GLU A 117 -1.87 -5.98 -6.25
CA GLU A 117 -1.79 -7.28 -6.91
C GLU A 117 -1.01 -8.26 -6.02
N PRO A 118 -1.31 -9.57 -6.07
CA PRO A 118 -0.45 -10.58 -5.44
C PRO A 118 1.00 -10.48 -5.92
N GLY A 119 1.95 -10.71 -5.02
CA GLY A 119 3.37 -10.82 -5.36
C GLY A 119 3.75 -12.16 -6.00
N GLU A 120 5.05 -12.37 -6.20
CA GLU A 120 5.57 -13.65 -6.69
C GLU A 120 5.49 -14.74 -5.59
N ASP A 121 5.65 -14.34 -4.33
CA ASP A 121 5.43 -15.15 -3.14
C ASP A 121 3.99 -14.92 -2.62
N PRO A 122 3.29 -15.96 -2.14
CA PRO A 122 1.93 -15.81 -1.60
C PRO A 122 1.84 -14.90 -0.36
N ALA A 123 2.96 -14.63 0.33
CA ALA A 123 3.07 -13.66 1.42
C ALA A 123 3.51 -12.26 0.94
N GLU A 124 3.51 -11.99 -0.36
CA GLU A 124 3.83 -10.69 -0.93
C GLU A 124 2.60 -9.98 -1.52
N LEU A 125 2.58 -8.65 -1.38
CA LEU A 125 1.63 -7.76 -2.02
C LEU A 125 2.39 -6.69 -2.82
N ARG A 126 2.01 -6.48 -4.07
CA ARG A 126 2.56 -5.44 -4.94
C ARG A 126 1.60 -4.27 -5.00
N LEU A 127 2.10 -3.08 -4.68
CA LEU A 127 1.37 -1.82 -4.78
C LEU A 127 1.87 -1.07 -6.02
N SER A 128 1.01 -0.80 -6.99
CA SER A 128 1.35 0.09 -8.10
C SER A 128 0.95 1.52 -7.78
N LEU A 129 1.86 2.46 -8.01
CA LEU A 129 1.63 3.88 -7.83
C LEU A 129 1.02 4.49 -9.09
N SER A 130 0.11 5.44 -8.92
CA SER A 130 -0.49 6.22 -10.02
C SER A 130 0.54 7.00 -10.84
N TYR A 131 1.63 7.42 -10.18
CA TYR A 131 2.79 8.06 -10.77
C TYR A 131 4.06 7.51 -10.12
N PRO A 132 5.18 7.42 -10.85
CA PRO A 132 6.45 7.07 -10.25
C PRO A 132 6.80 8.01 -9.09
N LEU A 133 7.48 7.48 -8.07
CA LEU A 133 8.07 8.26 -7.00
C LEU A 133 8.98 9.34 -7.61
N ASN A 134 8.78 10.58 -7.18
CA ASN A 134 9.57 11.69 -7.69
C ASN A 134 11.01 11.58 -7.16
N PRO A 135 12.06 11.60 -8.03
CA PRO A 135 13.46 11.53 -7.60
C PRO A 135 13.84 12.62 -6.58
N TYR A 136 13.22 13.81 -6.63
CA TYR A 136 13.44 14.86 -5.63
C TYR A 136 13.08 14.43 -4.21
N THR A 137 12.14 13.49 -4.04
CA THR A 137 11.81 12.91 -2.72
C THR A 137 13.03 12.22 -2.12
N CYS A 138 13.74 11.45 -2.96
CA CYS A 138 14.91 10.70 -2.54
C CYS A 138 16.13 11.60 -2.37
N GLU A 139 16.30 12.62 -3.20
CA GLU A 139 17.31 13.66 -2.98
C GLU A 139 17.08 14.38 -1.65
N THR A 140 15.84 14.78 -1.34
CA THR A 140 15.50 15.44 -0.07
C THR A 140 15.78 14.54 1.13
N LEU A 141 15.46 13.24 1.04
CA LEU A 141 15.77 12.27 2.10
C LEU A 141 17.29 12.08 2.27
N ALA A 142 18.05 12.09 1.17
CA ALA A 142 19.51 12.01 1.22
C ALA A 142 20.13 13.27 1.84
N GLU A 143 19.61 14.46 1.52
CA GLU A 143 20.01 15.72 2.14
C GLU A 143 19.70 15.75 3.65
N ALA A 144 18.49 15.33 4.03
CA ALA A 144 18.11 15.20 5.44
C ALA A 144 19.06 14.24 6.18
N ALA A 145 19.36 13.08 5.59
CA ALA A 145 20.30 12.13 6.15
C ALA A 145 21.73 12.71 6.28
N ALA A 146 22.18 13.53 5.33
CA ALA A 146 23.47 14.23 5.41
C ALA A 146 23.54 15.30 6.51
N LEU A 147 22.38 15.75 6.99
CA LEU A 147 22.22 16.66 8.13
C LEU A 147 21.89 15.91 9.44
N ASP A 148 22.04 14.59 9.47
CA ASP A 148 21.67 13.73 10.60
C ASP A 148 20.19 13.87 11.02
N ILE A 149 19.31 14.27 10.11
CA ILE A 149 17.86 14.34 10.33
C ILE A 149 17.25 12.96 10.01
N PRO A 150 16.75 12.21 11.01
CA PRO A 150 16.11 10.93 10.75
C PRO A 150 14.87 11.14 9.88
N GLY A 151 14.77 10.42 8.76
CA GLY A 151 13.60 10.46 7.90
C GLY A 151 13.44 9.21 7.06
N GLY A 152 12.34 9.13 6.32
CA GLY A 152 12.08 8.00 5.42
C GLY A 152 10.72 8.09 4.73
N ILE A 153 10.55 7.22 3.73
CA ILE A 153 9.24 6.93 3.13
C ILE A 153 8.55 5.89 4.02
N HIS A 154 7.27 6.05 4.28
CA HIS A 154 6.50 5.18 5.14
C HIS A 154 5.20 4.73 4.47
N LEU A 155 4.82 3.48 4.71
CA LEU A 155 3.51 2.96 4.37
C LEU A 155 2.54 3.22 5.51
N HIS A 156 1.35 3.71 5.16
CA HIS A 156 0.22 3.77 6.05
C HIS A 156 -0.87 2.83 5.55
N TYR A 157 -1.43 2.04 6.44
CA TYR A 157 -2.55 1.15 6.20
C TYR A 157 -3.61 1.33 7.29
N ALA A 158 -4.88 1.37 6.89
CA ALA A 158 -5.99 1.28 7.84
C ALA A 158 -7.03 0.26 7.38
N GLN A 159 -7.69 -0.36 8.34
CA GLN A 159 -8.86 -1.22 8.15
C GLN A 159 -10.15 -0.40 7.89
N ALA A 160 -10.06 0.74 7.19
CA ALA A 160 -11.10 1.76 7.10
C ALA A 160 -12.40 1.30 6.41
N ALA A 161 -12.31 0.36 5.47
CA ALA A 161 -13.44 -0.16 4.71
C ALA A 161 -13.40 -1.70 4.58
N HIS A 162 -14.42 -2.28 3.94
CA HIS A 162 -14.37 -3.66 3.44
C HIS A 162 -14.46 -3.64 1.92
N PRO A 163 -13.84 -4.62 1.24
CA PRO A 163 -13.03 -5.71 1.82
C PRO A 163 -11.62 -5.26 2.22
N ARG A 164 -11.06 -5.92 3.24
CA ARG A 164 -9.75 -5.61 3.85
C ARG A 164 -8.71 -6.62 3.36
N VAL A 165 -7.44 -6.30 3.57
CA VAL A 165 -6.36 -7.29 3.44
C VAL A 165 -6.47 -8.28 4.60
N VAL A 166 -6.54 -9.57 4.27
CA VAL A 166 -6.61 -10.67 5.23
C VAL A 166 -5.63 -11.77 4.81
N ASP A 167 -5.19 -12.59 5.75
CA ASP A 167 -4.46 -13.82 5.45
C ASP A 167 -5.39 -14.92 4.90
N VAL A 168 -4.82 -16.07 4.53
CA VAL A 168 -5.59 -17.25 4.06
C VAL A 168 -6.48 -17.90 5.13
N ALA A 169 -6.26 -17.60 6.42
CA ALA A 169 -7.10 -18.04 7.54
C ALA A 169 -8.26 -17.06 7.83
N GLY A 170 -8.22 -15.86 7.25
CA GLY A 170 -9.21 -14.80 7.39
C GLY A 170 -8.88 -13.76 8.47
N ASN A 171 -7.67 -13.75 9.06
CA ASN A 171 -7.31 -12.71 10.03
C ASN A 171 -6.97 -11.40 9.29
N PRO A 172 -7.52 -10.26 9.73
CA PRO A 172 -7.28 -8.98 9.08
C PRO A 172 -5.91 -8.40 9.43
N LEU A 173 -5.23 -7.83 8.43
CA LEU A 173 -4.02 -7.03 8.64
C LEU A 173 -4.29 -5.91 9.66
N ALA A 174 -3.44 -5.78 10.68
CA ALA A 174 -3.53 -4.71 11.67
C ALA A 174 -3.27 -3.33 11.04
N ASP A 175 -3.81 -2.26 11.63
CA ASP A 175 -3.53 -0.89 11.18
C ASP A 175 -2.02 -0.58 11.26
N ILE A 176 -1.49 0.05 10.21
CA ILE A 176 -0.10 0.53 10.14
C ILE A 176 -0.18 2.05 10.08
N ALA A 177 -0.03 2.71 11.23
CA ALA A 177 -0.19 4.17 11.32
C ALA A 177 -1.47 4.68 10.62
N GLY A 178 -2.58 3.95 10.78
CA GLY A 178 -3.83 4.15 10.04
C GLY A 178 -4.53 5.49 10.28
N TRP A 179 -4.18 6.16 11.39
CA TRP A 179 -4.60 7.53 11.70
C TRP A 179 -4.25 8.53 10.60
N TRP A 180 -3.23 8.23 9.76
CA TRP A 180 -2.77 9.11 8.69
C TRP A 180 -3.70 9.13 7.47
N LEU A 181 -4.50 8.09 7.24
CA LEU A 181 -5.38 8.02 6.06
C LEU A 181 -6.40 9.17 5.98
N PRO A 182 -7.12 9.53 7.06
CA PRO A 182 -8.03 10.68 7.04
C PRO A 182 -7.33 12.04 7.10
N GLU A 183 -6.04 12.09 7.47
CA GLU A 183 -5.34 13.33 7.75
C GLU A 183 -4.98 14.14 6.50
N ALA A 184 -4.87 15.45 6.69
CA ALA A 184 -4.57 16.39 5.63
C ALA A 184 -3.09 16.34 5.21
N LEU A 185 -2.79 17.06 4.11
CA LEU A 185 -1.51 17.21 3.39
C LEU A 185 -0.21 16.99 4.20
N SER A 186 -0.16 17.51 5.41
CA SER A 186 0.95 17.40 6.34
C SER A 186 0.43 17.48 7.78
N THR A 187 1.07 16.79 8.72
CA THR A 187 0.87 17.01 10.17
C THR A 187 2.19 17.11 10.90
N ILE A 188 2.13 17.56 12.15
CA ILE A 188 3.24 17.57 13.11
C ILE A 188 2.79 16.80 14.34
N GLU A 189 3.63 15.89 14.81
CA GLU A 189 3.41 15.14 16.05
C GLU A 189 4.59 15.32 17.01
N ASP A 190 4.32 15.39 18.31
CA ASP A 190 5.35 15.56 19.34
C ASP A 190 6.21 14.29 19.50
N GLY A 191 7.54 14.46 19.52
CA GLY A 191 8.52 13.38 19.62
C GLY A 191 8.96 12.80 18.27
N ALA A 192 9.84 11.79 18.34
CA ALA A 192 10.40 11.13 17.16
C ALA A 192 9.52 9.95 16.73
N PHE A 193 8.84 10.11 15.60
CA PHE A 193 7.92 9.16 14.98
C PHE A 193 6.90 8.53 15.95
N PRO A 194 6.23 9.30 16.83
CA PRO A 194 5.36 8.76 17.87
C PRO A 194 4.25 7.88 17.30
N ALA A 195 3.78 8.24 16.11
CA ALA A 195 2.67 7.60 15.43
C ALA A 195 3.07 6.34 14.64
N MET A 196 4.36 5.98 14.66
CA MET A 196 4.94 4.82 14.00
C MET A 196 5.88 4.03 14.94
N ALA A 197 5.82 4.25 16.26
CA ALA A 197 6.78 3.68 17.20
C ALA A 197 6.94 2.15 17.06
N ASP A 198 5.84 1.44 16.84
CA ASP A 198 5.82 -0.03 16.70
C ASP A 198 5.92 -0.53 15.25
N ALA A 199 5.80 0.36 14.27
CA ALA A 199 5.71 0.00 12.85
C ALA A 199 6.65 0.81 11.94
N ARG A 200 7.70 1.41 12.52
CA ARG A 200 8.64 2.23 11.76
C ARG A 200 9.45 1.33 10.82
N MET A 201 9.01 1.30 9.58
CA MET A 201 9.68 0.59 8.49
C MET A 201 9.92 1.58 7.35
N PRO A 202 11.05 2.32 7.36
CA PRO A 202 11.35 3.23 6.27
C PRO A 202 11.59 2.40 4.99
N ILE A 203 10.85 2.72 3.94
CA ILE A 203 11.00 2.10 2.62
C ILE A 203 12.22 2.73 1.96
N PRO A 204 13.27 1.96 1.62
CA PRO A 204 14.44 2.50 0.91
C PRO A 204 14.04 3.09 -0.44
N CYS A 205 14.68 4.18 -0.85
CA CYS A 205 14.46 4.76 -2.18
C CYS A 205 14.81 3.77 -3.31
N PRO A 206 14.06 3.78 -4.43
CA PRO A 206 14.38 3.00 -5.61
C PRO A 206 15.67 3.49 -6.28
N GLU A 207 16.29 2.61 -7.07
CA GLU A 207 17.29 3.03 -8.06
C GLU A 207 16.58 3.71 -9.24
N PHE A 208 17.09 4.86 -9.69
CA PHE A 208 16.55 5.64 -10.81
C PHE A 208 17.42 5.52 -12.07
#